data_AF-A0A544Z1F0-F1
#
_entry.id   AF-A0A544Z1F0-F1
#
_cell.length_a   1.000
_cell.length_b   1.000
_cell.length_c   1.000
_cell.angle_alpha   90.00
_cell.angle_beta   90.00
_cell.angle_gamma   90.00
#
_symmetry.space_group_name_H-M   'P 1'
#
loop_
_entity.id
_entity.type
_entity.pdbx_description
1 polymer ?
#
loop_
_entity_poly.entity_id
_entity_poly.type
_entity_poly.pdbx_seq_one_letter_code
_entity_poly.pdbx_strand_id
1 'polypeptide(L)'
;MNRHPLTLPTQAALALLTLAACGSPAPEKAPPPSPVARYLVGADPSDDPCVRIVSAIGYAEPLLVPAGEEDTQEFSEGVRGRLAYVHGVVLEYGPRLPRELLPYESVLTTTTDRLSPAATPFDRQVRALKEYRAASAAVKKGCPAS
;
A
#
# COMPACT_ATOMS: atom_id res chain seq x y z
N MET A 1 53.14 -57.36 -6.49
CA MET A 1 52.14 -58.44 -6.58
C MET A 1 50.79 -57.82 -6.84
N ASN A 2 50.11 -58.27 -7.92
CA ASN A 2 48.68 -58.13 -8.24
C ASN A 2 48.17 -56.71 -8.58
N ARG A 3 47.48 -56.41 -9.69
CA ARG A 3 46.89 -57.16 -10.82
C ARG A 3 46.66 -56.18 -11.99
N HIS A 4 46.93 -56.63 -13.21
CA HIS A 4 46.31 -56.17 -14.47
C HIS A 4 44.87 -56.76 -14.57
N PRO A 5 44.07 -56.55 -15.64
CA PRO A 5 43.70 -55.33 -16.37
C PRO A 5 42.18 -55.35 -16.81
N LEU A 6 41.85 -54.42 -17.73
CA LEU A 6 40.78 -54.47 -18.76
C LEU A 6 39.32 -54.20 -18.32
N THR A 7 38.75 -53.12 -18.89
CA THR A 7 37.79 -53.20 -20.00
C THR A 7 37.56 -51.83 -20.64
N LEU A 8 37.94 -51.68 -21.92
CA LEU A 8 37.27 -50.83 -22.92
C LEU A 8 35.94 -51.54 -23.32
N PRO A 9 34.85 -50.88 -23.81
CA PRO A 9 34.85 -49.96 -24.97
C PRO A 9 33.94 -48.72 -24.83
N THR A 10 34.27 -47.58 -25.45
CA THR A 10 33.73 -47.12 -26.75
C THR A 10 32.21 -47.25 -26.89
N GLN A 11 31.48 -46.16 -26.68
CA GLN A 11 30.33 -45.80 -27.54
C GLN A 11 30.00 -44.31 -27.41
N ALA A 12 30.06 -43.65 -28.56
CA ALA A 12 29.57 -42.30 -28.80
C ALA A 12 28.03 -42.28 -28.67
N ALA A 13 27.47 -41.21 -28.11
CA ALA A 13 26.15 -40.74 -28.53
C ALA A 13 25.91 -39.31 -28.07
N LEU A 14 25.94 -38.43 -29.07
CA LEU A 14 25.02 -37.32 -29.30
C LEU A 14 24.59 -36.47 -28.11
N ALA A 15 25.10 -35.24 -28.15
CA ALA A 15 24.34 -34.05 -27.79
C ALA A 15 22.89 -34.15 -28.29
N LEU A 16 21.95 -34.18 -27.35
CA LEU A 16 20.56 -33.84 -27.59
C LEU A 16 20.20 -32.72 -26.62
N LEU A 17 20.25 -31.51 -27.17
CA LEU A 17 19.57 -30.33 -26.64
C LEU A 17 18.12 -30.71 -26.35
N THR A 18 17.77 -30.91 -25.07
CA THR A 18 16.37 -30.95 -24.66
C THR A 18 15.87 -29.51 -24.66
N LEU A 19 15.21 -29.19 -25.77
CA LEU A 19 14.41 -28.00 -25.99
C LEU A 19 13.55 -27.67 -24.78
N ALA A 20 13.59 -26.39 -24.42
CA ALA A 20 12.53 -25.70 -23.73
C ALA A 20 11.18 -26.02 -24.40
N ALA A 21 10.31 -26.71 -23.67
CA ALA A 21 8.90 -26.82 -23.97
C ALA A 21 8.14 -26.93 -22.65
N CYS A 22 8.19 -25.86 -21.85
CA CYS A 22 7.09 -25.59 -20.93
C CYS A 22 5.84 -25.40 -21.80
N GLY A 23 5.01 -26.43 -21.87
CA GLY A 23 3.73 -26.37 -22.54
C GLY A 23 2.94 -25.18 -22.02
N SER A 24 2.75 -24.18 -22.87
CA SER A 24 1.79 -23.11 -22.60
C SER A 24 0.40 -23.72 -22.61
N PRO A 25 -0.38 -23.66 -21.52
CA PRO A 25 -1.81 -23.84 -21.65
C PRO A 25 -2.33 -22.80 -22.65
N ALA A 26 -3.32 -23.20 -23.46
CA ALA A 26 -4.02 -22.33 -24.40
C ALA A 26 -4.42 -20.99 -23.73
N PRO A 27 -4.64 -19.90 -24.49
CA PRO A 27 -5.07 -18.63 -23.90
C PRO A 27 -6.46 -18.83 -23.31
N GLU A 28 -6.49 -19.18 -22.03
CA GLU A 28 -7.67 -19.08 -21.19
C GLU A 28 -8.09 -17.62 -21.27
N LYS A 29 -9.34 -17.36 -21.64
CA LYS A 29 -9.91 -16.02 -21.73
C LYS A 29 -9.41 -15.22 -20.54
N ALA A 30 -8.73 -14.10 -20.81
CA ALA A 30 -8.28 -13.19 -19.78
C ALA A 30 -9.44 -13.00 -18.79
N PRO A 31 -9.22 -13.23 -17.48
CA PRO A 31 -10.27 -13.02 -16.51
C PRO A 31 -10.79 -11.59 -16.69
N PRO A 32 -12.11 -11.37 -16.58
CA PRO A 32 -12.66 -10.02 -16.64
C PRO A 32 -11.86 -9.13 -15.68
N PRO A 33 -11.62 -7.85 -16.02
CA PRO A 33 -10.86 -6.95 -15.17
C PRO A 33 -11.36 -7.10 -13.73
N SER A 34 -10.46 -7.46 -12.83
CA SER A 34 -10.78 -7.59 -11.41
C SER A 34 -11.53 -6.33 -11.00
N PRO A 35 -12.69 -6.42 -10.32
CA PRO A 35 -13.39 -5.23 -9.87
C PRO A 35 -12.38 -4.35 -9.15
N VAL A 36 -12.30 -3.08 -9.59
CA VAL A 36 -11.43 -2.02 -9.06
C VAL A 36 -11.05 -2.36 -7.63
N ALA A 37 -9.75 -2.59 -7.37
CA ALA A 37 -9.26 -3.10 -6.09
C ALA A 37 -9.98 -2.41 -4.93
N ARG A 38 -11.01 -3.06 -4.39
CA ARG A 38 -11.80 -2.50 -3.30
C ARG A 38 -10.89 -2.58 -2.10
N TYR A 39 -10.53 -1.44 -1.55
CA TYR A 39 -9.86 -1.40 -0.26
C TYR A 39 -10.87 -1.97 0.74
N LEU A 40 -10.70 -3.23 1.13
CA LEU A 40 -11.57 -3.90 2.09
C LEU A 40 -11.27 -3.36 3.49
N VAL A 41 -11.78 -2.18 3.78
CA VAL A 41 -11.56 -1.49 5.07
C VAL A 41 -12.55 -1.95 6.15
N GLY A 42 -13.24 -3.07 5.94
CA GLY A 42 -14.30 -3.57 6.84
C GLY A 42 -15.51 -2.63 6.94
N ALA A 43 -15.70 -1.76 5.95
CA ALA A 43 -16.64 -0.66 5.98
C ALA A 43 -17.69 -0.81 4.85
N ASP A 44 -18.91 -0.36 5.11
CA ASP A 44 -20.03 -0.43 4.17
C ASP A 44 -19.88 0.72 3.15
N PRO A 45 -20.02 0.47 1.84
CA PRO A 45 -19.96 1.53 0.83
C PRO A 45 -21.00 2.64 1.07
N SER A 46 -22.11 2.35 1.75
CA SER A 46 -23.17 3.30 2.09
C SER A 46 -22.92 4.13 3.35
N ASP A 47 -21.82 3.88 4.08
CA ASP A 47 -21.49 4.67 5.25
C ASP A 47 -21.25 6.14 4.91
N ASP A 48 -21.49 6.99 5.92
CA ASP A 48 -21.19 8.41 5.86
C ASP A 48 -19.67 8.64 5.70
N PRO A 49 -19.25 9.37 4.64
CA PRO A 49 -17.83 9.56 4.35
C PRO A 49 -17.12 10.42 5.40
N CYS A 50 -17.82 11.37 6.02
CA CYS A 50 -17.26 12.21 7.08
C CYS A 50 -16.97 11.38 8.32
N VAL A 51 -17.92 10.56 8.78
CA VAL A 51 -17.74 9.65 9.93
C VAL A 51 -16.57 8.70 9.67
N ARG A 52 -16.48 8.11 8.48
CA ARG A 52 -15.42 7.14 8.16
C ARG A 52 -14.04 7.78 8.14
N ILE A 53 -13.87 8.92 7.47
CA ILE A 53 -12.57 9.60 7.37
C ILE A 53 -12.14 10.18 8.72
N VAL A 54 -13.04 10.85 9.47
CA VAL A 54 -12.72 11.39 10.80
C VAL A 54 -12.35 10.26 11.76
N SER A 55 -13.05 9.13 11.72
CA SER A 55 -12.74 7.96 12.54
C SER A 55 -11.37 7.36 12.18
N ALA A 56 -11.03 7.29 10.89
CA ALA A 56 -9.72 6.80 10.45
C ALA A 56 -8.58 7.72 10.89
N ILE A 57 -8.76 9.04 10.76
CA ILE A 57 -7.81 10.04 11.27
C ILE A 57 -7.62 9.85 12.78
N GLY A 58 -8.71 9.79 13.54
CA GLY A 58 -8.67 9.57 14.99
C GLY A 58 -8.04 8.24 15.40
N TYR A 59 -8.12 7.21 14.56
CA TYR A 59 -7.43 5.95 14.78
C TYR A 59 -5.91 6.08 14.61
N ALA A 60 -5.42 6.89 13.68
CA ALA A 60 -3.98 7.10 13.47
C ALA A 60 -3.34 8.00 14.54
N GLU A 61 -4.06 9.02 15.01
CA GLU A 61 -3.55 10.07 15.90
C GLU A 61 -2.80 9.58 17.15
N PRO A 62 -3.22 8.54 17.88
CA PRO A 62 -2.52 8.10 19.09
C PRO A 62 -1.09 7.59 18.88
N LEU A 63 -0.66 7.32 17.64
CA LEU A 63 0.75 6.94 17.35
C LEU A 63 1.59 8.12 16.86
N LEU A 64 0.99 9.28 16.66
CA LEU A 64 1.70 10.44 16.18
C LEU A 64 2.14 11.30 17.37
N VAL A 65 3.34 11.84 17.31
CA VAL A 65 3.83 12.85 18.27
C VAL A 65 2.92 14.09 18.27
N PRO A 66 2.92 14.95 19.29
CA PRO A 66 2.11 16.18 19.26
C PRO A 66 2.37 17.06 18.01
N ALA A 67 1.37 17.86 17.62
CA ALA A 67 1.54 18.80 16.51
C ALA A 67 2.61 19.85 16.87
N GLY A 68 3.50 20.14 15.92
CA GLY A 68 4.68 20.99 16.13
C GLY A 68 5.94 20.22 16.55
N GLU A 69 5.82 18.92 16.85
CA GLU A 69 6.96 18.05 17.18
C GLU A 69 7.27 17.07 16.04
N GLU A 70 6.80 17.30 14.81
CA GLU A 70 6.91 16.31 13.73
C GLU A 70 8.37 15.93 13.38
N ASP A 71 9.33 16.82 13.63
CA ASP A 71 10.75 16.59 13.43
C ASP A 71 11.34 15.51 14.37
N THR A 72 10.59 15.06 15.39
CA THR A 72 10.96 13.95 16.30
C THR A 72 10.14 12.68 16.06
N GLN A 73 9.22 12.67 15.09
CA GLN A 73 8.36 11.52 14.83
C GLN A 73 9.17 10.30 14.39
N GLU A 74 9.09 9.20 15.14
CA GLU A 74 9.53 7.90 14.62
C GLU A 74 8.44 7.32 13.70
N PHE A 75 8.75 7.18 12.41
CA PHE A 75 7.85 6.58 11.42
C PHE A 75 7.94 5.05 11.44
N SER A 76 7.62 4.44 12.58
CA SER A 76 7.64 2.98 12.78
C SER A 76 6.65 2.23 11.88
N GLU A 77 6.77 0.91 11.79
CA GLU A 77 5.79 0.04 11.10
C GLU A 77 4.35 0.33 11.56
N GLY A 78 4.14 0.55 12.86
CA GLY A 78 2.82 0.84 13.42
C GLY A 78 2.26 2.17 12.93
N VAL A 79 3.08 3.23 12.91
CA VAL A 79 2.68 4.55 12.39
C VAL A 79 2.32 4.46 10.91
N ARG A 80 3.20 3.83 10.12
CA ARG A 80 2.99 3.68 8.67
C ARG A 80 1.77 2.82 8.36
N GLY A 81 1.54 1.74 9.11
CA GLY A 81 0.36 0.89 8.98
C GLY A 81 -0.94 1.66 9.26
N ARG A 82 -0.98 2.52 10.28
CA ARG A 82 -2.16 3.36 10.55
C ARG A 82 -2.37 4.43 9.47
N LEU A 83 -1.31 5.03 8.95
CA LEU A 83 -1.40 6.01 7.86
C LEU A 83 -1.84 5.34 6.54
N ALA A 84 -1.40 4.11 6.27
CA ALA A 84 -1.87 3.32 5.15
C ALA A 84 -3.36 2.95 5.27
N TYR A 85 -3.82 2.67 6.49
CA TYR A 85 -5.26 2.49 6.76
C TYR A 85 -6.03 3.78 6.44
N VAL A 86 -5.55 4.95 6.90
CA VAL A 86 -6.17 6.24 6.54
C VAL A 86 -6.20 6.42 5.02
N HIS A 87 -5.11 6.10 4.32
CA HIS A 87 -5.05 6.18 2.86
C HIS A 87 -6.18 5.40 2.20
N GLY A 88 -6.36 4.12 2.58
CA GLY A 88 -7.43 3.28 2.04
C GLY A 88 -8.83 3.83 2.31
N VAL A 89 -9.08 4.38 3.50
CA VAL A 89 -10.35 5.04 3.83
C VAL A 89 -10.56 6.29 2.98
N VAL A 90 -9.55 7.14 2.81
CA VAL A 90 -9.68 8.37 2.02
C VAL A 90 -9.93 8.05 0.56
N LEU A 91 -9.27 7.02 -0.01
CA LEU A 91 -9.55 6.60 -1.38
C LEU A 91 -10.99 6.10 -1.59
N GLU A 92 -11.54 5.36 -0.61
CA GLU A 92 -12.89 4.79 -0.72
C GLU A 92 -14.00 5.83 -0.46
N TYR A 93 -13.81 6.70 0.54
CA TYR A 93 -14.85 7.59 1.04
C TYR A 93 -14.65 9.06 0.63
N GLY A 94 -13.41 9.47 0.36
CA GLY A 94 -13.01 10.84 0.07
C GLY A 94 -13.76 11.49 -1.10
N PRO A 95 -13.96 10.80 -2.24
CA PRO A 95 -14.69 11.37 -3.38
C PRO A 95 -16.14 11.76 -3.08
N ARG A 96 -16.71 11.26 -1.97
CA ARG A 96 -18.09 11.55 -1.53
C ARG A 96 -18.16 12.61 -0.43
N LEU A 97 -17.04 13.19 0.00
CA LEU A 97 -17.04 14.30 0.94
C LEU A 97 -17.79 15.53 0.37
N PRO A 98 -18.30 16.41 1.24
CA PRO A 98 -18.77 17.74 0.84
C PRO A 98 -17.76 18.45 -0.07
N ARG A 99 -18.26 19.19 -1.07
CA ARG A 99 -17.43 19.75 -2.14
C ARG A 99 -16.31 20.66 -1.62
N GLU A 100 -16.59 21.41 -0.56
CA GLU A 100 -15.65 22.28 0.15
C GLU A 100 -14.49 21.52 0.81
N LEU A 101 -14.62 20.21 1.03
CA LEU A 101 -13.59 19.36 1.64
C LEU A 101 -12.74 18.58 0.64
N LEU A 102 -13.14 18.51 -0.64
CA LEU A 102 -12.39 17.80 -1.68
C LEU A 102 -10.92 18.24 -1.84
N PRO A 103 -10.56 19.53 -1.68
CA PRO A 103 -9.14 19.92 -1.69
C PRO A 103 -8.34 19.26 -0.56
N TYR A 104 -8.94 19.06 0.62
CA TYR A 104 -8.27 18.43 1.75
C TYR A 104 -8.20 16.91 1.61
N GLU A 105 -9.22 16.29 1.01
CA GLU A 105 -9.16 14.88 0.59
C GLU A 105 -7.91 14.63 -0.26
N SER A 106 -7.70 15.43 -1.31
CA SER A 106 -6.55 15.26 -2.21
C SER A 106 -5.20 15.37 -1.47
N VAL A 107 -5.12 16.26 -0.48
CA VAL A 107 -3.93 16.39 0.39
C VAL A 107 -3.77 15.17 1.28
N LEU A 108 -4.85 14.66 1.90
CA LEU A 108 -4.80 13.45 2.72
C LEU A 108 -4.36 12.24 1.89
N THR A 109 -4.93 12.06 0.69
CA THR A 109 -4.55 10.99 -0.25
C THR A 109 -3.05 11.07 -0.59
N THR A 110 -2.57 12.25 -0.98
CA THR A 110 -1.17 12.46 -1.37
C THR A 110 -0.19 12.27 -0.21
N THR A 111 -0.52 12.77 0.98
CA THR A 111 0.37 12.71 2.14
C THR A 111 0.44 11.32 2.73
N THR A 112 -0.69 10.61 2.82
CA THR A 112 -0.72 9.22 3.31
C THR A 112 -0.05 8.24 2.35
N ASP A 113 -0.14 8.45 1.03
CA ASP A 113 0.66 7.71 0.03
C ASP A 113 2.17 7.88 0.27
N ARG A 114 2.62 9.12 0.54
CA ARG A 114 4.04 9.41 0.83
C ARG A 114 4.50 8.86 2.18
N LEU A 115 3.62 8.84 3.19
CA LEU A 115 3.95 8.45 4.55
C LEU A 115 3.96 6.92 4.76
N SER A 116 3.27 6.16 3.91
CA SER A 116 3.11 4.71 4.08
C SER A 116 4.39 3.90 3.79
N PRO A 117 5.20 4.20 2.75
CA PRO A 117 6.43 3.46 2.47
C PRO A 117 7.53 3.72 3.48
N ALA A 118 8.21 2.65 3.92
CA ALA A 118 9.41 2.74 4.75
C ALA A 118 10.59 3.44 4.04
N ALA A 119 10.60 3.42 2.71
CA ALA A 119 11.67 3.99 1.89
C ALA A 119 11.59 5.52 1.74
N THR A 120 10.50 6.16 2.18
CA THR A 120 10.38 7.62 2.09
C THR A 120 11.43 8.29 2.98
N PRO A 121 12.28 9.19 2.45
CA PRO A 121 13.26 9.91 3.26
C PRO A 121 12.61 10.70 4.41
N PHE A 122 13.29 10.73 5.56
CA PHE A 122 12.75 11.29 6.80
C PHE A 122 12.27 12.75 6.64
N ASP A 123 13.06 13.61 6.00
CA ASP A 123 12.69 15.01 5.73
C ASP A 123 11.37 15.13 4.94
N ARG A 124 11.14 14.20 4.01
CA ARG A 124 9.90 14.14 3.23
C ARG A 124 8.74 13.59 4.04
N GLN A 125 8.98 12.63 4.93
CA GLN A 125 7.97 12.13 5.86
C GLN A 125 7.52 13.23 6.81
N VAL A 126 8.46 13.99 7.40
CA VAL A 126 8.13 15.12 8.28
C VAL A 126 7.30 16.18 7.55
N ARG A 127 7.71 16.59 6.34
CA ARG A 127 6.92 17.56 5.56
C ARG A 127 5.52 17.04 5.24
N ALA A 128 5.41 15.77 4.82
CA ALA A 128 4.12 15.14 4.55
C ALA A 128 3.25 15.05 5.80
N LEU A 129 3.84 14.80 6.98
CA LEU A 129 3.11 14.76 8.25
C LEU A 129 2.54 16.13 8.63
N LYS A 130 3.30 17.21 8.41
CA LYS A 130 2.84 18.59 8.63
C LYS A 130 1.64 18.92 7.72
N GLU A 131 1.74 18.58 6.43
CA GLU A 131 0.65 18.74 5.46
C GLU A 131 -0.58 17.88 5.82
N TYR A 132 -0.37 16.61 6.19
CA TYR A 132 -1.40 15.68 6.63
C TYR A 132 -2.18 16.24 7.83
N ARG A 133 -1.49 16.81 8.83
CA ARG A 133 -2.12 17.39 10.02
C ARG A 133 -3.00 18.59 9.70
N ALA A 134 -2.52 19.48 8.83
CA ALA A 134 -3.30 20.64 8.41
C ALA A 134 -4.60 20.22 7.69
N ALA A 135 -4.51 19.27 6.75
CA ALA A 135 -5.66 18.73 6.06
C ALA A 135 -6.62 17.97 7.00
N SER A 136 -6.07 17.15 7.91
CA SER A 136 -6.84 16.42 8.92
C SER A 136 -7.63 17.37 9.82
N ALA A 137 -7.02 18.47 10.27
CA ALA A 137 -7.69 19.49 11.07
C ALA A 137 -8.83 20.17 10.29
N ALA A 138 -8.62 20.48 9.01
CA ALA A 138 -9.65 21.07 8.16
C ALA A 138 -10.84 20.13 7.94
N VAL A 139 -10.59 18.84 7.64
CA VAL A 139 -11.64 17.83 7.48
C VAL A 139 -12.42 17.64 8.78
N LYS A 140 -11.74 17.47 9.92
CA LYS A 140 -12.41 17.34 11.23
C LYS A 140 -13.26 18.57 11.60
N LYS A 141 -12.85 19.76 11.15
CA LYS A 141 -13.62 21.00 11.38
C LYS A 141 -14.84 21.10 10.46
N GLY A 142 -14.72 20.67 9.21
CA GLY A 142 -15.80 20.77 8.22
C GLY A 142 -16.77 19.61 8.21
N CYS A 143 -16.40 18.45 8.75
CA CYS A 143 -17.33 17.36 9.01
C CYS A 143 -18.10 17.63 10.30
N PRO A 144 -19.45 17.68 10.27
CA PRO A 144 -20.25 17.90 11.47
C PRO A 144 -20.05 16.76 12.47
N ALA A 145 -19.92 17.10 13.76
CA ALA A 145 -20.03 16.11 14.82
C ALA A 145 -21.43 15.50 14.74
N SER A 146 -21.49 14.18 14.52
CA SER A 146 -22.75 13.43 14.51
C SER A 146 -23.33 13.32 15.91
#